data_AF-A0A1A7BEI5-F1
#
_entry.id   AF-A0A1A7BEI5-F1
#
_cell.length_a   1.000
_cell.length_b   1.000
_cell.length_c   1.000
_cell.angle_alpha   90.00
_cell.angle_beta   90.00
_cell.angle_gamma   90.00
#
_symmetry.space_group_name_H-M   'P 1'
#
loop_
_entity.id
_entity.type
_entity.pdbx_description
1 polymer ?
#
loop_
_entity_poly.entity_id
_entity_poly.type
_entity_poly.pdbx_seq_one_letter_code
_entity_poly.pdbx_strand_id
1 'polypeptide(L)'
;MQMLSRNPAAAYRRVELDARIEASDAADLTRICLEEAVAALGQALLALERAPGDVPRDQLVRAQTITLWLARSVAPGHPLRESLVTFYGGLASQIAGNLLRARAEEIARVRGDLKDLLSAAG
;
A
#
# COMPACT_ATOMS: atom_id res chain seq x y z
N MET A 1 23.23 13.55 -15.15
CA MET A 1 21.82 13.94 -15.32
C MET A 1 21.22 13.09 -16.43
N GLN A 2 20.44 12.06 -16.11
CA GLN A 2 19.38 11.45 -16.96
C GLN A 2 19.01 10.06 -16.40
N MET A 3 17.93 9.99 -15.64
CA MET A 3 17.21 8.75 -15.30
C MET A 3 15.68 9.00 -15.24
N LEU A 4 15.17 10.04 -15.90
CA LEU A 4 13.73 10.34 -15.95
C LEU A 4 12.97 9.58 -17.05
N SER A 5 13.66 8.83 -17.92
CA SER A 5 13.06 8.27 -19.15
C SER A 5 12.42 6.88 -19.01
N ARG A 6 12.47 6.22 -17.84
CA ARG A 6 12.05 4.80 -17.77
C ARG A 6 10.58 4.54 -17.46
N ASN A 7 9.82 5.52 -16.94
CA ASN A 7 8.38 5.34 -16.73
C ASN A 7 7.66 6.69 -16.52
N PRO A 8 7.26 7.40 -17.58
CA PRO A 8 6.56 8.69 -17.45
C PRO A 8 5.27 8.58 -16.64
N ALA A 9 4.56 7.45 -16.71
CA ALA A 9 3.37 7.21 -15.89
C ALA A 9 3.69 7.11 -14.39
N ALA A 10 4.87 6.62 -14.01
CA ALA A 10 5.30 6.63 -12.61
C ALA A 10 5.64 8.05 -12.12
N ALA A 11 6.19 8.90 -12.98
CA ALA A 11 6.46 10.30 -12.66
C ALA A 11 5.16 11.09 -12.46
N TYR A 12 4.17 10.92 -13.33
CA TYR A 12 2.85 11.56 -13.17
C TYR A 12 2.14 11.09 -11.89
N ARG A 13 2.12 9.78 -11.61
CA ARG A 13 1.55 9.26 -10.36
C ARG A 13 2.23 9.83 -9.12
N ARG A 14 3.54 10.12 -9.20
CA ARG A 14 4.28 10.71 -8.09
C ARG A 14 3.90 12.18 -7.87
N VAL A 15 3.86 12.97 -8.94
CA VAL A 15 3.46 14.39 -8.87
C VAL A 15 2.02 14.55 -8.35
N GLU A 16 1.11 13.70 -8.83
CA GLU A 16 -0.28 13.68 -8.35
C GLU A 16 -0.37 13.32 -6.87
N LEU A 17 0.40 12.32 -6.41
CA LEU A 17 0.46 11.94 -5.01
C LEU A 17 1.03 13.06 -4.13
N ASP A 18 2.13 13.68 -4.54
CA ASP A 18 2.77 14.78 -3.80
C ASP A 18 1.81 15.97 -3.64
N ALA A 19 1.10 16.35 -4.70
CA ALA A 19 0.09 17.40 -4.65
C ALA A 19 -1.10 17.08 -3.72
N ARG A 20 -1.53 15.82 -3.69
CA ARG A 20 -2.60 15.37 -2.77
C ARG A 20 -2.13 15.43 -1.32
N ILE A 21 -0.88 15.05 -1.04
CA ILE A 21 -0.29 15.09 0.31
C ILE A 21 -0.20 16.53 0.83
N GLU A 22 0.24 17.48 0.00
CA GLU A 22 0.37 18.90 0.40
C GLU A 22 -0.98 19.56 0.73
N ALA A 23 -2.08 19.08 0.14
CA ALA A 23 -3.41 19.64 0.32
C ALA A 23 -4.26 18.94 1.41
N SER A 24 -3.75 17.88 2.05
CA SER A 24 -4.53 16.97 2.89
C SER A 24 -4.46 17.27 4.39
N ASP A 25 -5.60 17.14 5.11
CA ASP A 25 -5.59 16.95 6.57
C ASP A 25 -5.21 15.48 6.92
N ALA A 26 -4.93 15.17 8.19
CA ALA A 26 -4.48 13.85 8.63
C ALA A 26 -5.41 12.69 8.23
N ALA A 27 -6.72 12.95 8.13
CA ALA A 27 -7.70 11.98 7.63
C ALA A 27 -7.52 11.70 6.12
N ASP A 28 -7.28 12.73 5.31
CA ASP A 28 -7.06 12.60 3.87
C ASP A 28 -5.76 11.86 3.56
N LEU A 29 -4.70 12.07 4.36
CA LEU A 29 -3.45 11.32 4.23
C LEU A 29 -3.62 9.83 4.50
N THR A 30 -4.45 9.46 5.48
CA THR A 30 -4.76 8.05 5.75
C THR A 30 -5.46 7.41 4.55
N ARG A 31 -6.44 8.10 3.98
CA ARG A 31 -7.17 7.66 2.78
C ARG A 31 -6.24 7.48 1.59
N ILE A 32 -5.37 8.46 1.33
CA ILE A 32 -4.35 8.40 0.28
C ILE A 32 -3.45 7.17 0.46
N CYS A 33 -2.95 6.93 1.67
CA CYS A 33 -2.11 5.76 1.92
C CYS A 33 -2.85 4.43 1.70
N LEU A 34 -4.12 4.34 2.11
CA LEU A 34 -4.93 3.14 1.84
C LEU A 34 -5.14 2.91 0.34
N GLU A 35 -5.48 3.95 -0.42
CA GLU A 35 -5.60 3.87 -1.88
C GLU A 35 -4.30 3.41 -2.54
N GLU A 36 -3.17 3.97 -2.12
CA GLU A 36 -1.85 3.64 -2.67
C GLU A 36 -1.43 2.21 -2.36
N ALA A 37 -1.72 1.71 -1.16
CA ALA A 37 -1.48 0.32 -0.80
C ALA A 37 -2.38 -0.64 -1.62
N VAL A 38 -3.66 -0.32 -1.75
CA VAL A 38 -4.62 -1.11 -2.56
C VAL A 38 -4.22 -1.13 -4.04
N ALA A 39 -3.77 0.00 -4.57
CA ALA A 39 -3.30 0.12 -5.95
C ALA A 39 -2.02 -0.69 -6.16
N ALA A 40 -1.04 -0.58 -5.27
CA ALA A 40 0.22 -1.33 -5.34
C ALA A 40 -0.04 -2.84 -5.32
N LEU A 41 -0.88 -3.36 -4.41
CA LEU A 41 -1.24 -4.78 -4.39
C LEU A 41 -2.03 -5.20 -5.62
N GLY A 42 -2.87 -4.32 -6.18
CA GLY A 42 -3.52 -4.57 -7.47
C GLY A 42 -2.53 -4.74 -8.62
N GLN A 43 -1.49 -3.91 -8.67
CA GLN A 43 -0.42 -4.06 -9.66
C GLN A 43 0.42 -5.31 -9.43
N ALA A 44 0.64 -5.73 -8.18
CA ALA A 44 1.31 -6.98 -7.86
C ALA A 44 0.53 -8.20 -8.40
N LEU A 45 -0.79 -8.22 -8.23
CA LEU A 45 -1.66 -9.27 -8.77
C LEU A 45 -1.61 -9.33 -10.29
N LEU A 46 -1.73 -8.19 -10.98
CA LEU A 46 -1.63 -8.12 -12.43
C LEU A 46 -0.26 -8.59 -12.95
N ALA A 47 0.82 -8.29 -12.22
CA ALA A 47 2.15 -8.78 -12.56
C ALA A 47 2.26 -10.30 -12.41
N LEU A 48 1.70 -10.87 -11.34
CA LEU A 48 1.67 -12.32 -11.12
C LEU A 48 0.80 -13.05 -12.15
N GLU A 49 -0.32 -12.48 -12.57
CA GLU A 49 -1.14 -13.05 -13.64
C GLU A 49 -0.36 -13.17 -14.95
N ARG A 50 0.51 -12.19 -15.24
CA ARG A 50 1.36 -12.17 -16.45
C ARG A 50 2.60 -13.06 -16.33
N ALA A 51 3.16 -13.19 -15.14
CA ALA A 51 4.35 -13.98 -14.85
C ALA A 51 4.22 -14.67 -13.48
N PRO A 52 3.54 -15.83 -13.40
CA PRO A 52 3.20 -16.49 -12.13
C PRO A 52 4.39 -16.92 -11.25
N GLY A 53 5.60 -16.98 -11.82
CA GLY A 53 6.83 -17.31 -11.10
C GLY A 53 7.62 -16.10 -10.61
N ASP A 54 7.31 -14.90 -11.10
CA ASP A 54 8.07 -13.69 -10.82
C ASP A 54 7.47 -12.95 -9.63
N VAL A 55 8.29 -12.71 -8.60
CA VAL A 55 7.85 -11.93 -7.44
C VAL A 55 7.79 -10.45 -7.83
N PRO A 56 6.62 -9.78 -7.74
CA PRO A 56 6.48 -8.35 -8.03
C PRO A 56 7.02 -7.50 -6.86
N ARG A 57 8.34 -7.54 -6.68
CA ARG A 57 9.02 -6.98 -5.49
C ARG A 57 8.74 -5.50 -5.30
N ASP A 58 8.80 -4.70 -6.36
CA ASP A 58 8.62 -3.24 -6.26
C ASP A 58 7.23 -2.88 -5.72
N GLN A 59 6.20 -3.56 -6.21
CA GLN A 59 4.81 -3.37 -5.78
C GLN A 59 4.60 -3.83 -4.33
N LEU A 60 5.17 -4.99 -3.98
CA LEU A 60 5.05 -5.55 -2.62
C LEU A 60 5.82 -4.71 -1.59
N VAL A 61 7.04 -4.26 -1.89
CA VAL A 61 7.81 -3.37 -1.00
C VAL A 61 7.08 -2.05 -0.81
N ARG A 62 6.53 -1.46 -1.89
CA ARG A 62 5.72 -0.24 -1.79
C ARG A 62 4.52 -0.43 -0.86
N ALA A 63 3.72 -1.47 -1.09
CA ALA A 63 2.56 -1.77 -0.25
C ALA A 63 2.97 -1.99 1.22
N GLN A 64 4.00 -2.80 1.48
CA GLN A 64 4.53 -3.04 2.82
C GLN A 64 4.95 -1.75 3.53
N THR A 65 5.68 -0.88 2.83
CA THR A 65 6.19 0.38 3.39
C THR A 65 5.06 1.30 3.80
N ILE A 66 4.03 1.42 2.95
CA ILE A 66 2.84 2.22 3.24
C ILE A 66 2.08 1.64 4.44
N THR A 67 1.87 0.32 4.49
CA THR A 67 1.17 -0.31 5.61
C THR A 67 1.94 -0.17 6.93
N LEU A 68 3.27 -0.23 6.92
CA LEU A 68 4.10 0.07 8.10
C LEU A 68 4.04 1.54 8.51
N TRP A 69 3.90 2.45 7.55
CA TRP A 69 3.69 3.85 7.85
C TRP A 69 2.33 4.08 8.52
N LEU A 70 1.26 3.47 7.99
CA LEU A 70 -0.08 3.50 8.59
C LEU A 70 -0.08 3.00 10.05
N ALA A 71 0.62 1.89 10.32
CA ALA A 71 0.78 1.38 11.69
C ALA A 71 1.44 2.39 12.64
N ARG A 72 2.39 3.19 12.13
CA ARG A 72 3.15 4.16 12.93
C ARG A 72 2.44 5.51 13.04
N SER A 73 1.56 5.85 12.09
CA SER A 73 0.89 7.16 12.02
C SER A 73 -0.43 7.24 12.77
N VAL A 74 -0.96 6.12 13.29
CA VAL A 74 -2.15 6.14 14.16
C VAL A 74 -1.94 7.11 15.31
N ALA A 75 -2.91 7.96 15.60
CA ALA A 75 -2.80 8.95 16.67
C ALA A 75 -2.72 8.29 18.06
N PRO A 76 -1.93 8.82 19.02
CA PRO A 76 -1.84 8.27 20.38
C PRO A 76 -3.18 8.20 21.12
N GLY A 77 -4.04 9.19 20.93
CA GLY A 77 -5.36 9.27 21.57
C GLY A 77 -6.50 8.58 20.80
N HIS A 78 -6.22 7.89 19.69
CA HIS A 78 -7.26 7.24 18.90
C HIS A 78 -7.86 6.05 19.67
N PRO A 79 -9.20 5.93 19.82
CA PRO A 79 -9.82 4.89 20.65
C PRO A 79 -9.52 3.47 20.15
N LEU A 80 -9.26 3.29 18.85
CA LEU A 80 -8.90 2.01 18.24
C LEU A 80 -7.39 1.84 18.00
N ARG A 81 -6.54 2.63 18.68
CA ARG A 81 -5.10 2.67 18.38
C ARG A 81 -4.45 1.29 18.36
N GLU A 82 -4.58 0.54 19.44
CA GLU A 82 -3.92 -0.76 19.59
C GLU A 82 -4.37 -1.77 18.51
N SER A 83 -5.67 -1.82 18.25
CA SER A 83 -6.25 -2.67 17.22
C SER A 83 -5.74 -2.29 15.82
N LEU A 84 -5.71 -1.00 15.48
CA LEU A 84 -5.24 -0.52 14.18
C LEU A 84 -3.74 -0.76 13.99
N VAL A 85 -2.92 -0.49 15.01
CA VAL A 85 -1.47 -0.76 14.97
C VAL A 85 -1.21 -2.24 14.74
N THR A 86 -1.91 -3.11 15.48
CA THR A 86 -1.78 -4.56 15.35
C THR A 86 -2.25 -5.04 13.97
N PHE A 87 -3.39 -4.52 13.50
CA PHE A 87 -3.95 -4.85 12.20
C PHE A 87 -3.00 -4.49 11.06
N TYR A 88 -2.58 -3.23 10.98
CA TYR A 88 -1.63 -2.77 9.96
C TYR A 88 -0.28 -3.51 10.07
N GLY A 89 0.24 -3.74 11.27
CA GLY A 89 1.47 -4.51 11.48
C GLY A 89 1.35 -5.96 10.99
N GLY A 90 0.21 -6.60 11.22
CA GLY A 90 -0.11 -7.94 10.72
C GLY A 90 -0.18 -7.98 9.19
N LEU A 91 -0.88 -7.03 8.57
CA LEU A 91 -0.95 -6.92 7.11
C LEU A 91 0.43 -6.67 6.49
N ALA A 92 1.23 -5.77 7.08
CA ALA A 92 2.60 -5.51 6.61
C ALA A 92 3.48 -6.78 6.67
N SER A 93 3.32 -7.58 7.72
CA SER A 93 4.05 -8.85 7.87
C SER A 93 3.61 -9.89 6.83
N GLN A 94 2.31 -9.97 6.51
CA GLN A 94 1.80 -10.83 5.45
C GLN A 94 2.33 -10.42 4.07
N ILE A 95 2.38 -9.11 3.77
CA ILE A 95 2.98 -8.60 2.52
C ILE A 95 4.47 -8.95 2.46
N ALA A 96 5.19 -8.81 3.59
CA ALA A 96 6.61 -9.15 3.68
C ALA A 96 6.88 -10.62 3.34
N GLY A 97 6.04 -11.54 3.82
CA GLY A 97 6.13 -12.98 3.51
C GLY A 97 6.05 -13.26 2.00
N ASN A 98 5.29 -12.45 1.27
CA ASN A 98 5.12 -12.56 -0.18
C ASN A 98 6.34 -12.07 -0.99
N LEU A 99 7.33 -11.43 -0.36
CA LEU A 99 8.60 -11.05 -1.01
C LEU A 99 9.53 -12.23 -1.26
N LEU A 100 9.36 -13.35 -0.54
CA LEU A 100 10.14 -14.57 -0.76
C LEU A 100 9.46 -15.46 -1.79
N ARG A 101 8.15 -15.63 -1.65
CA ARG A 101 7.31 -16.39 -2.56
C ARG A 101 5.94 -15.73 -2.62
N ALA A 102 5.63 -15.13 -3.75
CA ALA A 102 4.35 -14.47 -3.96
C ALA A 102 3.22 -15.50 -4.07
N ARG A 103 2.14 -15.26 -3.33
CA ARG A 103 0.93 -16.07 -3.29
C ARG A 103 -0.25 -15.15 -3.62
N ALA A 104 -0.78 -15.29 -4.83
CA ALA A 104 -1.82 -14.40 -5.35
C ALA A 104 -3.05 -14.32 -4.42
N GLU A 105 -3.46 -15.45 -3.82
CA GLU A 105 -4.58 -15.50 -2.86
C GLU A 105 -4.32 -14.68 -1.60
N GLU A 106 -3.10 -14.74 -1.03
CA GLU A 106 -2.73 -13.96 0.15
C GLU A 106 -2.69 -12.47 -0.18
N ILE A 107 -2.09 -12.10 -1.32
CA ILE A 107 -2.03 -10.72 -1.80
C ILE A 107 -3.45 -10.18 -2.04
N ALA A 108 -4.35 -10.99 -2.61
CA ALA A 108 -5.74 -10.62 -2.83
C ALA A 108 -6.51 -10.42 -1.52
N ARG A 109 -6.30 -11.29 -0.52
CA ARG A 109 -6.90 -11.13 0.82
C ARG A 109 -6.46 -9.83 1.50
N VAL A 110 -5.15 -9.58 1.58
CA VAL A 110 -4.63 -8.34 2.18
C VAL A 110 -5.15 -7.10 1.44
N ARG A 111 -5.24 -7.17 0.10
CA ARG A 111 -5.83 -6.09 -0.69
C ARG A 111 -7.31 -5.89 -0.38
N GLY A 112 -8.06 -6.96 -0.12
CA GLY A 112 -9.45 -6.93 0.33
C GLY A 112 -9.58 -6.22 1.67
N ASP A 113 -8.81 -6.66 2.66
CA ASP A 113 -8.80 -6.07 4.00
C ASP A 113 -8.53 -4.55 3.99
N LEU A 114 -7.59 -4.11 3.15
CA LEU A 114 -7.29 -2.68 2.98
C LEU A 114 -8.39 -1.92 2.23
N LYS A 115 -9.11 -2.56 1.30
CA LYS A 115 -10.28 -1.97 0.62
C LYS A 115 -11.46 -1.81 1.57
N ASP A 116 -11.69 -2.78 2.44
CA ASP A 116 -12.76 -2.72 3.44
C ASP A 116 -12.49 -1.55 4.39
N LEU A 117 -11.24 -1.38 4.83
CA LEU A 117 -10.86 -0.25 5.66
C LEU A 117 -10.95 1.09 4.93
N LEU A 118 -10.52 1.16 3.66
CA LEU A 118 -10.68 2.36 2.83
C LEU A 118 -12.16 2.75 2.70
N SER A 119 -13.05 1.77 2.56
CA SER A 119 -14.49 2.00 2.46
C SER A 119 -15.08 2.47 3.79
N ALA A 120 -14.58 1.97 4.92
CA ALA A 120 -15.01 2.36 6.26
C ALA A 120 -14.44 3.72 6.72
N ALA A 121 -13.35 4.19 6.12
CA ALA A 121 -12.74 5.49 6.40
C ALA A 121 -13.41 6.66 5.67
N GLY A 122 -14.46 6.40 4.88
CA GLY A 122 -15.24 7.38 4.09
C GLY A 122 -16.56 7.75 4.76
#